data_AF-A0A1Y1KV84-F1
#
_entry.id   AF-A0A1Y1KV84-F1
#
_cell.length_a   1.000
_cell.length_b   1.000
_cell.length_c   1.000
_cell.angle_alpha   90.00
_cell.angle_beta   90.00
_cell.angle_gamma   90.00
#
_symmetry.space_group_name_H-M   'P 1'
#
loop_
_entity.id
_entity.type
_entity.pdbx_description
1 polymer ?
#
loop_
_entity_poly.entity_id
_entity_poly.type
_entity_poly.pdbx_seq_one_letter_code
_entity_poly.pdbx_strand_id
1 'polypeptide(L)'
;FYRNTLKEALPFIPKKLWYQHVWPSLQQEMRTQEVLAAVLQPILYLIQESTIEEYESIILPSFRSVFSTPKSIQATVTLLENLHVILEKTPRDDIRTEVLPMLYNAFESSTIQVQSAALVAVTNVSEYLDEMSVR
;
A
#
# COMPACT_ATOMS: atom_id res chain seq x y z
N PHE A 1 -9.73 12.42 11.27
CA PHE A 1 -9.04 13.59 10.70
C PHE A 1 -8.30 13.25 9.39
N TYR A 2 -7.53 12.15 9.33
CA TYR A 2 -6.71 11.82 8.15
C TYR A 2 -7.47 11.41 6.87
N ARG A 3 -8.60 10.70 7.00
CA ARG A 3 -9.22 10.00 5.86
C ARG A 3 -9.76 10.92 4.76
N ASN A 4 -10.32 12.08 5.12
CA ASN A 4 -10.90 13.01 4.14
C ASN A 4 -10.02 14.26 3.98
N THR A 5 -9.57 14.88 5.08
CA THR A 5 -8.92 16.20 5.01
C THR A 5 -7.51 16.16 4.45
N LEU A 6 -6.72 15.11 4.73
CA LEU A 6 -5.33 15.04 4.25
C LEU A 6 -5.28 14.65 2.77
N LYS A 7 -6.05 13.64 2.36
CA LYS A 7 -6.13 13.23 0.95
C LYS A 7 -6.64 14.37 0.05
N GLU A 8 -7.63 15.13 0.52
CA GLU A 8 -8.16 16.29 -0.21
C GLU A 8 -7.20 17.48 -0.23
N ALA A 9 -6.33 17.62 0.78
CA ALA A 9 -5.34 18.69 0.85
C ALA A 9 -4.05 18.38 0.04
N LEU A 10 -3.72 17.11 -0.16
CA LEU A 10 -2.50 16.68 -0.88
C LEU A 10 -2.33 17.38 -2.25
N PRO A 11 -3.35 17.45 -3.13
CA PRO A 11 -3.24 18.13 -4.43
C PRO A 11 -2.85 19.61 -4.35
N PHE A 12 -3.14 20.27 -3.23
CA PHE A 12 -2.84 21.70 -3.01
C PHE A 12 -1.46 21.93 -2.39
N ILE A 13 -0.81 20.87 -1.90
CA ILE A 13 0.51 20.95 -1.28
C ILE A 13 1.58 20.65 -2.36
N PRO A 14 2.64 21.49 -2.49
CA PRO A 14 3.76 21.20 -3.36
C PRO A 14 4.41 19.83 -3.07
N LYS A 15 4.73 19.05 -4.11
CA LYS A 15 5.40 17.73 -3.98
C LYS A 15 6.63 17.75 -3.07
N LYS A 16 7.39 18.85 -3.05
CA LYS A 16 8.55 19.02 -2.16
C LYS A 16 8.17 18.92 -0.67
N LEU A 17 7.04 19.48 -0.27
CA LEU A 17 6.56 19.41 1.12
C LEU A 17 5.96 18.05 1.46
N TRP A 18 5.51 17.27 0.45
CA TRP A 18 5.07 15.90 0.68
C TRP A 18 6.20 15.08 1.29
N TYR A 19 7.37 15.06 0.66
CA TYR A 19 8.50 14.27 1.16
C TYR A 19 9.19 14.90 2.39
N GLN A 20 9.12 16.23 2.57
CA GLN A 20 9.75 16.91 3.70
C GLN A 20 8.95 16.85 5.01
N HIS A 21 7.61 16.90 4.94
CA HIS A 21 6.76 17.00 6.13
C HIS A 21 5.67 15.93 6.19
N VAL A 22 4.98 15.68 5.08
CA VAL A 22 3.84 14.75 5.06
C VAL A 22 4.33 13.31 5.24
N TRP A 23 5.32 12.90 4.46
CA TRP A 23 5.86 11.55 4.48
C TRP A 23 6.48 11.17 5.83
N PRO A 24 7.34 11.98 6.47
CA PRO A 24 7.82 11.70 7.82
C PRO A 24 6.70 11.54 8.85
N SER A 25 5.65 12.35 8.75
CA SER A 25 4.48 12.26 9.63
C SER A 25 3.72 10.95 9.40
N LEU A 26 3.49 10.59 8.13
CA LEU A 26 2.85 9.32 7.76
C LEU A 26 3.68 8.11 8.21
N GLN A 27 5.00 8.14 8.05
CA GLN A 27 5.91 7.08 8.51
C GLN A 27 5.79 6.84 10.03
N GLN A 28 5.63 7.90 10.81
CA GLN A 28 5.42 7.77 12.25
C GLN A 28 4.08 7.13 12.58
N GLU A 29 3.02 7.55 11.89
CA GLU A 29 1.67 7.02 12.09
C GLU A 29 1.47 5.60 11.57
N MET A 30 2.18 5.20 10.52
CA MET A 30 2.18 3.83 9.99
C MET A 30 2.59 2.78 11.03
N ARG A 31 3.35 3.18 12.06
CA ARG A 31 3.74 2.30 13.17
C ARG A 31 2.57 2.00 14.13
N THR A 32 1.49 2.78 14.04
CA THR A 32 0.33 2.68 14.93
C THR A 32 -0.82 2.00 14.21
N GLN A 33 -1.13 0.75 14.60
CA GLN A 33 -2.13 -0.10 13.93
C GLN A 33 -3.53 0.52 13.84
N GLU A 34 -3.95 1.29 14.87
CA GLU A 34 -5.27 1.91 14.93
C GLU A 34 -5.50 2.96 13.85
N VAL A 35 -4.46 3.74 13.52
CA VAL A 35 -4.52 4.81 12.51
C VAL A 35 -4.03 4.35 11.14
N LEU A 36 -3.36 3.20 11.05
CA LEU A 36 -2.81 2.66 9.80
C LEU A 36 -3.81 2.67 8.65
N ALA A 37 -5.04 2.19 8.88
CA ALA A 37 -6.08 2.16 7.84
C ALA A 37 -6.46 3.55 7.32
N ALA A 38 -6.41 4.57 8.19
CA ALA A 38 -6.74 5.95 7.83
C ALA A 38 -5.58 6.64 7.08
N VAL A 39 -4.33 6.35 7.45
CA VAL A 39 -3.14 6.89 6.78
C VAL A 39 -2.77 6.11 5.51
N LEU A 40 -3.26 4.89 5.35
CA LEU A 40 -3.00 4.10 4.15
C LEU A 40 -3.51 4.80 2.88
N GLN A 41 -4.69 5.42 2.94
CA GLN A 41 -5.25 6.13 1.78
C GLN A 41 -4.38 7.29 1.27
N PRO A 42 -3.91 8.24 2.11
CA PRO A 42 -2.99 9.27 1.67
C PRO A 42 -1.62 8.71 1.23
N ILE A 43 -1.14 7.62 1.85
CA ILE A 43 0.09 6.95 1.40
C ILE A 43 -0.08 6.38 -0.02
N LEU A 44 -1.19 5.68 -0.28
CA LEU A 44 -1.50 5.15 -1.61
C LEU A 44 -1.58 6.26 -2.66
N TYR A 45 -2.16 7.41 -2.30
CA TYR A 45 -2.18 8.58 -3.18
C TYR A 45 -0.75 9.10 -3.47
N LEU A 46 0.13 9.17 -2.45
CA LEU A 46 1.53 9.54 -2.66
C LEU A 46 2.24 8.55 -3.58
N ILE A 47 2.03 7.25 -3.40
CA ILE A 47 2.61 6.20 -4.26
C ILE A 47 2.16 6.40 -5.70
N GLN A 48 0.87 6.61 -5.93
CA GLN A 48 0.30 6.81 -7.26
C GLN A 48 0.92 8.03 -7.97
N GLU A 49 1.11 9.15 -7.25
CA GLU A 49 1.63 10.41 -7.78
C GLU A 49 3.17 10.49 -7.82
N SER A 50 3.87 9.54 -7.17
CA SER A 50 5.32 9.44 -7.16
C SER A 50 5.89 8.78 -8.41
N THR A 51 7.13 9.12 -8.75
CA THR A 51 7.89 8.35 -9.75
C THR A 51 8.36 7.03 -9.15
N ILE A 52 8.71 6.05 -10.00
CA ILE A 52 9.25 4.76 -9.54
C ILE A 52 10.51 4.98 -8.68
N GLU A 53 11.38 5.90 -9.10
CA GLU A 53 12.61 6.25 -8.38
C GLU A 53 12.32 6.85 -6.99
N GLU A 54 11.35 7.75 -6.87
CA GLU A 54 10.92 8.32 -5.60
C GLU A 54 10.28 7.25 -4.69
N TYR A 55 9.46 6.38 -5.28
CA TYR A 55 8.84 5.28 -4.56
C TYR A 55 9.91 4.35 -3.97
N GLU A 56 10.84 3.85 -4.78
CA GLU A 56 11.86 2.90 -4.34
C GLU A 56 12.85 3.51 -3.33
N SER A 57 13.22 4.78 -3.52
CA SER A 57 14.22 5.44 -2.66
C SER A 57 13.64 5.99 -1.35
N ILE A 58 12.39 6.47 -1.34
CA ILE A 58 11.80 7.20 -0.20
C ILE A 58 10.69 6.38 0.47
N ILE A 59 9.76 5.83 -0.31
CA ILE A 59 8.51 5.26 0.20
C ILE A 59 8.68 3.79 0.59
N LEU A 60 9.13 2.96 -0.36
CA LEU A 60 9.27 1.52 -0.27
C LEU A 60 10.05 1.06 0.98
N PRO A 61 11.20 1.65 1.36
CA PRO A 61 11.98 1.14 2.50
C PRO A 61 11.19 1.17 3.82
N SER A 62 10.32 2.15 4.00
CA SER A 62 9.45 2.21 5.18
C SER A 62 8.13 1.47 4.97
N PHE A 63 7.59 1.51 3.74
CA PHE A 63 6.35 0.84 3.38
C PHE A 63 6.47 -0.69 3.43
N ARG A 64 7.66 -1.26 3.22
CA ARG A 64 7.91 -2.70 3.38
C ARG A 64 7.45 -3.25 4.73
N SER A 65 7.63 -2.48 5.80
CA SER A 65 7.15 -2.86 7.13
C SER A 65 5.64 -3.05 7.18
N VAL A 66 4.86 -2.35 6.34
CA VAL A 66 3.41 -2.50 6.27
C VAL A 66 3.02 -3.88 5.76
N PHE A 67 3.78 -4.52 4.87
CA PHE A 67 3.43 -5.87 4.38
C PHE A 67 3.59 -6.93 5.47
N SER A 68 4.68 -6.86 6.24
CA SER A 68 5.05 -7.86 7.26
C SER A 68 4.42 -7.64 8.64
N THR A 69 4.14 -6.40 9.04
CA THR A 69 3.60 -6.11 10.37
C THR A 69 2.13 -6.57 10.49
N PRO A 70 1.67 -7.04 11.66
CA PRO A 70 0.25 -7.30 11.89
C PRO A 70 -0.55 -6.00 11.72
N LYS A 71 -1.68 -6.09 11.01
CA LYS A 71 -2.53 -4.95 10.65
C LYS A 71 -3.96 -5.21 11.12
N SER A 72 -4.72 -4.14 11.34
CA SER A 72 -6.16 -4.27 11.52
C SER A 72 -6.81 -4.80 10.23
N ILE A 73 -7.95 -5.47 10.36
CA ILE A 73 -8.72 -6.02 9.23
C ILE A 73 -8.94 -4.94 8.15
N GLN A 74 -9.34 -3.74 8.57
CA GLN A 74 -9.61 -2.61 7.67
C GLN A 74 -8.36 -2.12 6.93
N ALA A 75 -7.19 -2.11 7.58
CA ALA A 75 -5.94 -1.75 6.92
C ALA A 75 -5.56 -2.79 5.86
N THR A 76 -5.68 -4.08 6.18
CA THR A 76 -5.42 -5.17 5.20
C THR A 76 -6.38 -5.09 4.01
N VAL A 77 -7.68 -4.89 4.25
CA VAL A 77 -8.67 -4.74 3.18
C VAL A 77 -8.34 -3.56 2.28
N THR A 78 -8.07 -2.38 2.86
CA THR A 78 -7.73 -1.17 2.08
C THR A 78 -6.47 -1.38 1.23
N LEU A 79 -5.48 -2.11 1.77
CA LEU A 79 -4.24 -2.43 1.07
C LEU A 79 -4.48 -3.37 -0.12
N LEU A 80 -5.30 -4.41 0.08
CA LEU A 80 -5.65 -5.40 -0.96
C LEU A 80 -6.50 -4.76 -2.07
N GLU A 81 -7.49 -3.93 -1.73
CA GLU A 81 -8.32 -3.23 -2.72
C GLU A 81 -7.49 -2.30 -3.62
N ASN A 82 -6.43 -1.70 -3.08
CA ASN A 82 -5.54 -0.78 -3.80
C ASN A 82 -4.21 -1.42 -4.20
N LEU A 83 -4.15 -2.77 -4.24
CA LEU A 83 -2.90 -3.48 -4.46
C LEU A 83 -2.26 -3.16 -5.82
N HIS A 84 -3.08 -2.94 -6.85
CA HIS A 84 -2.63 -2.55 -8.19
C HIS A 84 -1.75 -1.29 -8.19
N VAL A 85 -2.10 -0.25 -7.42
CA VAL A 85 -1.32 1.00 -7.28
C VAL A 85 0.08 0.72 -6.74
N ILE A 86 0.16 -0.20 -5.78
CA ILE A 86 1.42 -0.59 -5.16
C ILE A 86 2.25 -1.40 -6.15
N LEU A 87 1.65 -2.41 -6.80
CA LEU A 87 2.36 -3.29 -7.74
C LEU A 87 2.90 -2.56 -8.96
N GLU A 88 2.19 -1.53 -9.45
CA GLU A 88 2.65 -0.72 -10.59
C GLU A 88 4.02 -0.06 -10.32
N LYS A 89 4.32 0.24 -9.05
CA LYS A 89 5.59 0.88 -8.63
C LYS A 89 6.57 -0.08 -7.96
N THR A 90 6.10 -1.23 -7.47
CA THR A 90 6.92 -2.15 -6.68
C THR A 90 7.77 -3.03 -7.60
N PRO A 91 9.08 -3.14 -7.36
CA PRO A 91 9.93 -4.01 -8.16
C PRO A 91 9.55 -5.48 -7.96
N ARG A 92 9.76 -6.26 -9.02
CA ARG A 92 9.33 -7.66 -9.16
C ARG A 92 9.79 -8.57 -8.02
N ASP A 93 11.01 -8.36 -7.54
CA ASP A 93 11.59 -9.15 -6.45
C ASP A 93 10.81 -8.93 -5.14
N ASP A 94 10.49 -7.68 -4.81
CA ASP A 94 9.73 -7.32 -3.61
C ASP A 94 8.27 -7.80 -3.68
N ILE A 95 7.67 -7.79 -4.87
CA ILE A 95 6.33 -8.36 -5.06
C ILE A 95 6.32 -9.84 -4.64
N ARG A 96 7.34 -10.59 -5.09
CA ARG A 96 7.44 -12.02 -4.78
C ARG A 96 7.74 -12.28 -3.31
N THR A 97 8.60 -11.48 -2.69
CA THR A 97 9.05 -11.73 -1.30
C THR A 97 8.12 -11.15 -0.25
N GLU A 98 7.41 -10.06 -0.54
CA GLU A 98 6.58 -9.33 0.45
C GLU A 98 5.08 -9.41 0.12
N VAL A 99 4.70 -9.15 -1.14
CA VAL A 99 3.28 -9.00 -1.50
C VAL A 99 2.59 -10.35 -1.67
N LEU A 100 3.21 -11.32 -2.35
CA LEU A 100 2.62 -12.65 -2.53
C LEU A 100 2.33 -13.35 -1.20
N PRO A 101 3.26 -13.44 -0.22
CA PRO A 101 2.96 -14.04 1.07
C PRO A 101 1.80 -13.36 1.79
N MET A 102 1.71 -12.03 1.71
CA MET A 102 0.59 -11.29 2.30
C MET A 102 -0.75 -11.67 1.66
N LEU A 103 -0.78 -11.81 0.33
CA LEU A 103 -1.95 -12.20 -0.44
C LEU A 103 -2.39 -13.64 -0.10
N TYR A 104 -1.44 -14.58 -0.04
CA TYR A 104 -1.71 -15.95 0.41
C TYR A 104 -2.28 -15.99 1.84
N ASN A 105 -1.67 -15.26 2.77
CA ASN A 105 -2.17 -15.13 4.14
C ASN A 105 -3.58 -14.52 4.18
N ALA A 106 -3.90 -13.59 3.27
CA ALA A 106 -5.22 -12.99 3.17
C ALA A 106 -6.27 -13.99 2.66
N PHE A 107 -5.91 -14.88 1.74
CA PHE A 107 -6.80 -15.96 1.29
C PHE A 107 -7.09 -16.99 2.38
N GLU A 108 -6.09 -17.34 3.17
CA GLU A 108 -6.24 -18.27 4.30
C GLU A 108 -6.87 -17.62 5.54
N SER A 109 -7.11 -16.30 5.52
CA SER A 109 -7.71 -15.58 6.64
C SER A 109 -9.12 -16.08 6.95
N SER A 110 -9.43 -16.30 8.22
CA SER A 110 -10.80 -16.62 8.67
C SER A 110 -11.78 -15.44 8.60
N THR A 111 -11.30 -14.26 8.19
CA THR A 111 -12.10 -13.04 8.09
C THR A 111 -12.63 -12.87 6.67
N ILE A 112 -13.95 -12.99 6.49
CA ILE A 112 -14.63 -12.89 5.19
C ILE A 112 -14.25 -11.62 4.43
N GLN A 113 -14.17 -10.47 5.11
CA GLN A 113 -13.81 -9.21 4.47
C GLN A 113 -12.41 -9.24 3.85
N VAL A 114 -11.45 -9.88 4.52
CA VAL A 114 -10.07 -10.01 4.04
C VAL A 114 -10.01 -10.95 2.83
N GLN A 115 -10.73 -12.08 2.90
CA GLN A 115 -10.79 -13.03 1.78
C GLN A 115 -11.43 -12.40 0.53
N SER A 116 -12.54 -11.69 0.68
CA SER A 116 -13.18 -10.98 -0.43
C SER A 116 -12.25 -9.93 -1.03
N ALA A 117 -11.55 -9.16 -0.20
CA ALA A 117 -10.57 -8.18 -0.67
C ALA A 117 -9.40 -8.84 -1.40
N ALA A 118 -8.92 -10.00 -0.92
CA ALA A 118 -7.86 -10.77 -1.58
C ALA A 118 -8.30 -11.25 -2.97
N LEU A 119 -9.55 -11.69 -3.12
CA LEU A 119 -10.10 -12.10 -4.40
C LEU A 119 -10.16 -10.92 -5.39
N VAL A 120 -10.65 -9.76 -4.95
CA VAL A 120 -10.66 -8.52 -5.74
C VAL A 120 -9.24 -8.09 -6.11
N ALA A 121 -8.31 -8.18 -5.16
CA ALA A 121 -6.91 -7.88 -5.39
C ALA A 121 -6.35 -8.76 -6.52
N VAL A 122 -6.52 -10.09 -6.43
CA VAL A 122 -6.08 -11.03 -7.48
C VAL A 122 -6.65 -10.71 -8.83
N THR A 123 -7.95 -10.41 -8.92
CA THR A 123 -8.53 -10.05 -10.22
C THR A 123 -7.91 -8.78 -10.79
N ASN A 124 -7.64 -7.78 -9.95
CA ASN A 124 -7.04 -6.51 -10.38
C ASN A 124 -5.56 -6.62 -10.73
N VAL A 125 -4.86 -7.60 -10.16
CA VAL A 125 -3.41 -7.79 -10.36
C VAL A 125 -3.09 -8.98 -11.25
N SER A 126 -4.09 -9.69 -11.74
CA SER A 126 -3.94 -10.87 -12.60
C SER A 126 -3.10 -10.57 -13.84
N GLU A 127 -3.31 -9.42 -14.48
CA GLU A 127 -2.52 -8.97 -15.63
C GLU A 127 -1.04 -8.74 -15.26
N TYR A 128 -0.76 -8.22 -14.06
CA TYR A 128 0.60 -8.04 -13.56
C TYR A 128 1.25 -9.36 -13.18
N LEU A 129 0.47 -10.34 -12.70
CA LEU A 129 0.95 -11.67 -12.33
C LEU A 129 1.21 -12.56 -13.55
N ASP A 130 0.44 -12.41 -14.63
CA ASP A 130 0.66 -13.14 -15.88
C ASP A 130 1.94 -12.67 -16.58
N GLU A 131 2.22 -11.36 -16.64
CA GLU A 131 3.51 -10.84 -17.12
C GLU A 131 4.72 -11.28 -16.27
N MET A 132 4.46 -11.69 -15.03
CA MET A 132 5.47 -12.16 -14.08
C MET A 132 5.69 -13.68 -14.12
N SER A 133 4.69 -14.43 -14.58
CA SER A 133 4.73 -15.90 -14.69
C SER A 133 5.30 -16.36 -16.04
N VAL A 134 5.30 -15.50 -17.05
CA VAL A 134 5.94 -15.76 -18.35
C VAL A 134 7.40 -15.29 -18.30
N ARG A 135 8.26 -16.04 -17.61
CA ARG A 135 9.71 -16.13 -17.88
C ARG A 135 10.41 -17.19 -17.03
#